data_AF-A0A8T2HXB5-F1
#
_entry.id   AF-A0A8T2HXB5-F1
#
_cell.length_a   1.000
_cell.length_b   1.000
_cell.length_c   1.000
_cell.angle_alpha   90.00
_cell.angle_beta   90.00
_cell.angle_gamma   90.00
#
_symmetry.space_group_name_H-M   'P 1'
#
loop_
_entity.id
_entity.type
_entity.pdbx_description
1 polymer ?
#
loop_
_entity_poly.entity_id
_entity_poly.type
_entity_poly.pdbx_seq_one_letter_code
_entity_poly.pdbx_strand_id
1 'polypeptide(L)'
;MSTVWGLVATFALPAPLALLLLLNLPVPKPFKRGVYIFVSRVLDLPIVGIFRALHVMLFLLGLCFLSAVRTLATLQESHLNNSAFATPKYEIMYLSKRWRSERNMWLAGFAFSMWAVLAAFYRELGRRLQLEDRLVDFEMSGYTMTADETTREPSVSREVTSRTDMLSPRSISGSPIKPQRPRNVPPPSSTGDGTGRPPRPPASTPSPTIPPAAEEIELASAAAGNKMDKKDN
;
A
#
# COMPACT_ATOMS: atom_id res chain seq x y z
N MET A 1 -12.15 14.21 20.28
CA MET A 1 -12.38 14.15 18.81
C MET A 1 -11.09 13.74 18.08
N SER A 2 -10.66 12.48 18.24
CA SER A 2 -9.47 11.89 17.59
C SER A 2 -9.74 10.44 17.15
N THR A 3 -11.01 10.09 16.96
CA THR A 3 -11.46 8.70 16.73
C THR A 3 -10.99 8.17 15.38
N VAL A 4 -10.98 8.99 14.33
CA VAL A 4 -10.59 8.56 12.98
C VAL A 4 -9.12 8.15 12.93
N TRP A 5 -8.21 8.99 13.43
CA TRP A 5 -6.77 8.68 13.45
C TRP A 5 -6.44 7.49 14.35
N GLY A 6 -7.18 7.33 15.45
CA GLY A 6 -7.10 6.13 16.27
C GLY A 6 -7.52 4.88 15.49
N LEU A 7 -8.61 4.94 14.73
CA LEU A 7 -9.08 3.82 13.91
C LEU A 7 -8.08 3.46 12.80
N VAL A 8 -7.49 4.46 12.14
CA VAL A 8 -6.42 4.26 11.15
C VAL A 8 -5.20 3.58 11.80
N ALA A 9 -4.78 4.06 12.97
CA ALA A 9 -3.63 3.49 13.68
C ALA A 9 -3.88 2.05 14.17
N THR A 10 -5.07 1.77 14.70
CA THR A 10 -5.40 0.48 15.32
C THR A 10 -5.82 -0.58 14.31
N PHE A 11 -6.48 -0.20 13.21
CA PHE A 11 -7.01 -1.17 12.25
C PHE A 11 -6.30 -1.11 10.90
N ALA A 12 -6.09 0.08 10.33
CA ALA A 12 -5.57 0.20 8.98
C ALA A 12 -4.08 -0.16 8.85
N LEU A 13 -3.31 -0.06 9.95
CA LEU A 13 -1.89 -0.39 9.98
C LEU A 13 -1.57 -1.85 10.35
N PRO A 14 -2.15 -2.41 11.43
CA PRO A 14 -1.82 -3.77 11.83
C PRO A 14 -2.35 -4.82 10.86
N ALA A 15 -3.48 -4.55 10.20
CA ALA A 15 -4.07 -5.47 9.24
C ALA A 15 -3.12 -5.80 8.06
N PRO A 16 -2.66 -4.84 7.23
CA PRO A 16 -1.75 -5.15 6.14
C PRO A 16 -0.40 -5.68 6.64
N LEU A 17 0.06 -5.24 7.81
CA LEU A 17 1.31 -5.72 8.41
C LEU A 17 1.20 -7.20 8.79
N ALA A 18 0.11 -7.60 9.44
CA ALA A 18 -0.16 -8.99 9.80
C ALA A 18 -0.32 -9.88 8.56
N LEU A 19 -1.05 -9.40 7.55
CA LEU A 19 -1.19 -10.13 6.28
C LEU A 19 0.16 -10.28 5.56
N LEU A 20 0.99 -9.23 5.54
CA LEU A 20 2.30 -9.25 4.91
C LEU A 20 3.27 -10.16 5.67
N LEU A 21 3.23 -10.15 7.01
CA LEU A 21 3.99 -11.08 7.85
C LEU A 21 3.57 -12.53 7.58
N LEU A 22 2.25 -12.78 7.52
CA LEU A 22 1.69 -14.10 7.23
C LEU A 22 2.11 -14.60 5.83
N LEU A 23 2.20 -13.70 4.85
CA LEU A 23 2.68 -13.99 3.50
C LEU A 23 4.18 -14.26 3.41
N ASN A 24 4.98 -13.58 4.22
CA ASN A 24 6.44 -13.70 4.21
C ASN A 24 6.95 -14.87 5.05
N LEU A 25 6.09 -15.52 5.83
CA LEU A 25 6.49 -16.68 6.62
C LEU A 25 6.95 -17.82 5.68
N PRO A 26 8.12 -18.43 5.93
CA PRO A 26 8.57 -19.61 5.18
C PRO A 26 7.79 -20.84 5.62
N VAL A 27 6.50 -20.90 5.28
CA VAL A 27 5.61 -22.03 5.59
C VAL A 27 5.74 -23.15 4.54
N PRO A 28 5.49 -24.41 4.91
CA PRO A 28 5.46 -25.53 3.97
C PRO A 28 4.40 -25.33 2.88
N LYS A 29 4.66 -25.88 1.68
CA LYS A 29 3.85 -25.68 0.45
C LYS A 29 2.32 -25.76 0.64
N PRO A 30 1.74 -26.77 1.33
CA PRO A 30 0.28 -26.83 1.47
C PRO A 30 -0.29 -25.66 2.29
N PHE A 31 0.44 -25.20 3.31
CA PHE A 31 0.03 -24.06 4.13
C PHE A 31 0.09 -22.75 3.33
N LYS A 32 1.06 -22.58 2.44
CA LYS A 32 1.12 -21.41 1.55
C LYS A 32 -0.15 -21.26 0.71
N ARG A 33 -0.69 -22.36 0.17
CA ARG A 33 -1.94 -22.36 -0.60
C ARG A 33 -3.13 -21.94 0.27
N GLY A 34 -3.23 -22.46 1.49
CA GLY A 34 -4.27 -22.08 2.46
C GLY A 34 -4.19 -20.60 2.85
N VAL A 35 -2.99 -20.11 3.19
CA VAL A 35 -2.75 -18.69 3.50
C VAL A 35 -3.12 -17.80 2.32
N TYR A 36 -2.75 -18.17 1.11
CA TYR A 36 -3.13 -17.42 -0.09
C TYR A 36 -4.64 -17.38 -0.31
N ILE A 37 -5.35 -18.51 -0.14
CA ILE A 37 -6.81 -18.54 -0.24
C ILE A 37 -7.45 -17.66 0.84
N PHE A 38 -6.93 -17.70 2.06
CA PHE A 38 -7.42 -16.83 3.13
C PHE A 38 -7.21 -15.35 2.78
N VAL A 39 -6.01 -14.98 2.33
CA VAL A 39 -5.66 -13.61 1.96
C VAL A 39 -6.46 -13.14 0.75
N SER A 40 -6.66 -13.98 -0.26
CA SER A 40 -7.51 -13.64 -1.42
C SER A 40 -8.95 -13.43 -0.99
N ARG A 41 -9.50 -14.24 -0.07
CA ARG A 41 -10.85 -14.03 0.47
C ARG A 41 -10.98 -12.72 1.24
N VAL A 42 -9.97 -12.36 2.04
CA VAL A 42 -9.97 -11.10 2.81
C VAL A 42 -9.81 -9.89 1.90
N LEU A 43 -8.94 -9.96 0.88
CA LEU A 43 -8.65 -8.83 -0.03
C LEU A 43 -9.67 -8.66 -1.15
N ASP A 44 -10.23 -9.75 -1.67
CA ASP A 44 -11.25 -9.76 -2.72
C ASP A 44 -12.68 -9.78 -2.16
N LEU A 45 -12.86 -9.42 -0.88
CA LEU A 45 -14.19 -9.32 -0.27
C LEU A 45 -15.01 -8.26 -1.06
N PRO A 46 -16.10 -8.66 -1.74
CA PRO A 46 -16.86 -7.76 -2.59
C PRO A 46 -17.75 -6.89 -1.72
N ILE A 47 -17.39 -5.62 -1.53
CA ILE A 47 -18.16 -4.68 -0.71
C ILE A 47 -19.32 -4.10 -1.52
N VAL A 48 -19.07 -3.68 -2.76
CA VAL A 48 -20.09 -3.15 -3.69
C VAL A 48 -19.69 -3.52 -5.14
N GLY A 49 -20.30 -4.58 -5.68
CA GLY A 49 -20.11 -4.98 -7.09
C GLY A 49 -18.66 -5.36 -7.46
N ILE A 50 -18.10 -4.68 -8.46
CA ILE A 50 -16.77 -4.96 -9.05
C ILE A 50 -15.62 -4.45 -8.15
N PHE A 51 -15.92 -3.59 -7.16
CA PHE A 51 -14.90 -3.00 -6.30
C PHE A 51 -14.48 -3.96 -5.19
N ARG A 52 -13.24 -4.45 -5.31
CA ARG A 52 -12.57 -5.27 -4.29
C ARG A 52 -12.22 -4.41 -3.07
N ALA A 53 -12.35 -4.96 -1.86
CA ALA A 53 -12.01 -4.29 -0.61
C ALA A 53 -10.63 -3.61 -0.63
N LEU A 54 -9.64 -4.24 -1.27
CA LEU A 54 -8.30 -3.68 -1.45
C LEU A 54 -8.32 -2.30 -2.14
N HIS A 55 -9.09 -2.15 -3.22
CA HIS A 55 -9.13 -0.88 -3.97
C HIS A 55 -9.83 0.20 -3.15
N VAL A 56 -10.88 -0.17 -2.43
CA VAL A 56 -11.61 0.74 -1.54
C VAL A 56 -10.70 1.25 -0.42
N MET A 57 -9.96 0.35 0.24
CA MET A 57 -9.02 0.73 1.30
C MET A 57 -7.87 1.60 0.77
N LEU A 58 -7.31 1.25 -0.39
CA LEU A 58 -6.25 2.03 -1.01
C LEU A 58 -6.74 3.44 -1.40
N PHE A 59 -7.96 3.54 -1.93
CA PHE A 59 -8.58 4.82 -2.26
C PHE A 59 -8.88 5.65 -1.01
N LEU A 60 -9.44 5.05 0.03
CA LEU A 60 -9.73 5.72 1.31
C LEU A 60 -8.44 6.24 1.97
N LEU A 61 -7.39 5.43 2.01
CA LEU A 61 -6.08 5.83 2.54
C LEU A 61 -5.43 6.92 1.69
N GLY A 62 -5.57 6.84 0.36
CA GLY A 62 -5.15 7.89 -0.56
C GLY A 62 -5.86 9.21 -0.25
N LEU A 63 -7.17 9.20 -0.07
CA LEU A 63 -7.94 10.37 0.34
C LEU A 63 -7.53 10.90 1.72
N CYS A 64 -7.31 10.02 2.71
CA CYS A 64 -6.79 10.42 4.02
C CYS A 64 -5.41 11.06 3.93
N PHE A 65 -4.52 10.53 3.09
CA PHE A 65 -3.20 11.08 2.86
C PHE A 65 -3.27 12.46 2.19
N LEU A 66 -4.04 12.60 1.10
CA LEU A 66 -4.26 13.89 0.43
C LEU A 66 -4.88 14.92 1.38
N SER A 67 -5.83 14.50 2.22
CA SER A 67 -6.44 15.34 3.25
C SER A 67 -5.38 15.82 4.25
N ALA A 68 -4.51 14.94 4.74
CA ALA A 68 -3.43 15.31 5.65
C ALA A 68 -2.45 16.30 5.00
N VAL A 69 -2.04 16.05 3.75
CA VAL A 69 -1.17 16.96 3.00
C VAL A 69 -1.83 18.33 2.82
N ARG A 70 -3.12 18.37 2.45
CA ARG A 70 -3.88 19.63 2.35
C ARG A 70 -3.92 20.36 3.68
N THR A 71 -4.20 19.68 4.79
CA THR A 71 -4.22 20.33 6.12
C THR A 71 -2.86 20.94 6.47
N LEU A 72 -1.77 20.25 6.18
CA LEU A 72 -0.41 20.76 6.42
C LEU A 72 -0.12 22.00 5.56
N ALA A 73 -0.50 21.97 4.29
CA ALA A 73 -0.36 23.12 3.38
C ALA A 73 -1.16 24.33 3.87
N THR A 74 -2.43 24.14 4.25
CA THR A 74 -3.26 25.25 4.78
C THR A 74 -2.73 25.82 6.09
N LEU A 75 -2.15 24.99 6.95
CA LEU A 75 -1.51 25.45 8.19
C LEU A 75 -0.28 26.30 7.87
N GLN A 76 0.53 25.88 6.91
CA GLN A 76 1.72 26.63 6.49
C GLN A 76 1.35 27.99 5.89
N GLU A 77 0.34 28.04 5.02
CA GLU A 77 -0.17 29.29 4.45
C GLU A 77 -0.72 30.23 5.54
N SER A 78 -1.52 29.70 6.47
CA SER A 78 -2.05 30.49 7.59
C SER A 78 -0.95 31.07 8.48
N HIS A 79 0.17 30.37 8.64
CA HIS A 79 1.31 30.86 9.41
C HIS A 79 2.03 32.00 8.70
N LEU A 80 2.25 31.90 7.39
CA LEU A 80 2.87 32.95 6.60
C LEU A 80 2.05 34.25 6.69
N ASN A 81 0.73 34.16 6.53
CA ASN A 81 -0.16 35.33 6.56
C ASN A 81 -0.28 35.98 7.95
N ASN A 82 -0.16 35.20 9.04
CA ASN A 82 -0.29 35.71 10.41
C ASN A 82 1.05 36.01 11.09
N SER A 83 2.18 35.69 10.45
CA SER A 83 3.53 35.85 11.02
C SER A 83 3.88 37.31 11.37
N ALA A 84 3.27 38.29 10.69
CA ALA A 84 3.52 39.72 10.91
C ALA A 84 3.06 40.24 12.29
N PHE A 85 2.17 39.52 13.00
CA PHE A 85 1.59 39.95 14.27
C PHE A 85 1.58 38.83 15.34
N ALA A 86 2.46 37.83 15.20
CA ALA A 86 2.41 36.64 16.04
C ALA A 86 2.98 36.88 17.45
N THR A 87 2.11 36.92 18.45
CA THR A 87 2.49 36.81 19.87
C THR A 87 3.16 35.44 20.14
N PRO A 88 4.17 35.30 21.01
CA PRO A 88 4.85 34.02 21.29
C PRO A 88 3.92 32.84 21.64
N LYS A 89 2.78 33.12 22.29
CA LYS A 89 1.74 32.10 22.58
C LYS A 89 1.16 31.47 21.31
N TYR A 90 1.03 32.23 20.23
CA TYR A 90 0.53 31.75 18.95
C TYR A 90 1.52 30.77 18.29
N GLU A 91 2.82 31.05 18.37
CA GLU A 91 3.87 30.19 17.80
C GLU A 91 3.83 28.80 18.44
N ILE A 92 3.78 28.71 19.76
CA ILE A 92 3.71 27.43 20.49
C ILE A 92 2.47 26.64 20.06
N MET A 93 1.32 27.32 19.94
CA MET A 93 0.09 26.68 19.46
C MET A 93 0.25 26.16 18.02
N TYR A 94 0.83 26.97 17.12
CA TYR A 94 1.09 26.60 15.74
C TYR A 94 2.03 25.39 15.63
N LEU A 95 3.18 25.43 16.31
CA LEU A 95 4.14 24.33 16.38
C LEU A 95 3.46 23.02 16.81
N SER A 96 2.62 23.09 17.85
CA SER A 96 1.88 21.92 18.33
C SER A 96 0.86 21.39 17.31
N LYS A 97 0.21 22.27 16.53
CA LYS A 97 -0.74 21.87 15.47
C LYS A 97 0.00 21.25 14.29
N ARG A 98 1.10 21.89 13.86
CA ARG A 98 1.97 21.41 12.78
C ARG A 98 2.49 20.01 13.08
N TRP A 99 3.03 19.77 14.26
CA TRP A 99 3.56 18.46 14.65
C TRP A 99 2.49 17.36 14.58
N ARG A 100 1.26 17.64 15.04
CA ARG A 100 0.16 16.67 14.95
C ARG A 100 -0.23 16.36 13.50
N SER A 101 -0.34 17.40 12.67
CA SER A 101 -0.67 17.24 11.24
C SER A 101 0.42 16.48 10.48
N GLU A 102 1.68 16.79 10.75
CA GLU A 102 2.83 16.11 10.16
C GLU A 102 2.85 14.63 10.54
N ARG A 103 2.68 14.29 11.82
CA ARG A 103 2.58 12.90 12.27
C ARG A 103 1.44 12.15 11.57
N ASN A 104 0.28 12.78 11.44
CA ASN A 104 -0.88 12.19 10.78
C ASN A 104 -0.62 11.96 9.28
N MET A 105 0.07 12.89 8.61
CA MET A 105 0.52 12.73 7.23
C MET A 105 1.46 11.53 7.08
N TRP A 106 2.48 11.41 7.94
CA TRP A 106 3.40 10.28 7.93
C TRP A 106 2.67 8.95 8.17
N LEU A 107 1.74 8.91 9.13
CA LEU A 107 0.94 7.73 9.43
C LEU A 107 0.07 7.31 8.24
N ALA A 108 -0.61 8.25 7.59
CA ALA A 108 -1.42 7.97 6.41
C ALA A 108 -0.57 7.51 5.23
N GLY A 109 0.58 8.15 5.00
CA GLY A 109 1.52 7.78 3.95
C GLY A 109 2.08 6.37 4.14
N PHE A 110 2.46 6.02 5.36
CA PHE A 110 2.96 4.69 5.69
C PHE A 110 1.89 3.61 5.58
N ALA A 111 0.66 3.88 6.05
CA ALA A 111 -0.46 2.98 5.87
C ALA A 111 -0.75 2.76 4.38
N PHE A 112 -0.85 3.84 3.59
CA PHE A 112 -1.06 3.77 2.16
C PHE A 112 0.03 2.96 1.45
N SER A 113 1.31 3.20 1.76
CA SER A 113 2.42 2.45 1.15
C SER A 113 2.39 0.98 1.54
N MET A 114 2.06 0.64 2.79
CA MET A 114 1.92 -0.75 3.23
C MET A 114 0.82 -1.49 2.46
N TRP A 115 -0.33 -0.85 2.26
CA TRP A 115 -1.41 -1.41 1.44
C TRP A 115 -1.02 -1.55 -0.05
N ALA A 116 -0.28 -0.57 -0.60
CA ALA A 116 0.22 -0.64 -1.97
C ALA A 116 1.23 -1.79 -2.16
N VAL A 117 2.15 -1.96 -1.21
CA VAL A 117 3.11 -3.07 -1.20
C VAL A 117 2.38 -4.40 -1.07
N LEU A 118 1.41 -4.52 -0.15
CA LEU A 118 0.59 -5.73 -0.02
C LEU A 118 -0.14 -6.08 -1.33
N ALA A 119 -0.66 -5.08 -2.03
CA ALA A 119 -1.29 -5.27 -3.34
C ALA A 119 -0.32 -5.78 -4.40
N ALA A 120 0.91 -5.25 -4.42
CA ALA A 120 1.97 -5.73 -5.32
C ALA A 120 2.36 -7.18 -5.01
N PHE A 121 2.56 -7.51 -3.72
CA PHE A 121 2.86 -8.88 -3.28
C PHE A 121 1.74 -9.86 -3.61
N TYR A 122 0.48 -9.46 -3.42
CA TYR A 122 -0.68 -10.29 -3.76
C TYR A 122 -0.68 -10.67 -5.26
N ARG A 123 -0.42 -9.70 -6.14
CA ARG A 123 -0.34 -9.93 -7.59
C ARG A 123 0.82 -10.87 -7.95
N GLU A 124 1.95 -10.70 -7.28
CA GLU A 124 3.14 -11.53 -7.51
C GLU A 124 2.93 -12.97 -7.05
N LEU A 125 2.31 -13.18 -5.88
CA LEU A 125 1.97 -14.52 -5.39
C LEU A 125 0.95 -15.22 -6.27
N GLY A 126 -0.06 -14.50 -6.75
CA GLY A 126 -1.02 -15.06 -7.70
C GLY A 126 -0.35 -15.55 -8.98
N ARG A 127 0.63 -14.81 -9.51
CA ARG A 127 1.43 -15.25 -10.67
C ARG A 127 2.26 -16.49 -10.37
N ARG A 128 2.91 -16.55 -9.20
CA ARG A 128 3.71 -17.71 -8.81
C ARG A 128 2.87 -18.97 -8.67
N LEU A 129 1.71 -18.88 -8.05
CA LEU A 129 0.80 -20.01 -7.92
C LEU A 129 0.28 -20.51 -9.27
N GLN A 130 -0.03 -19.61 -10.20
CA GLN A 130 -0.42 -20.01 -11.57
C GLN A 130 0.70 -20.74 -12.32
N LEU A 131 1.97 -20.37 -12.07
CA LEU A 131 3.11 -21.06 -12.65
C LEU A 131 3.32 -22.44 -12.02
N GLU A 132 3.16 -22.55 -10.70
CA GLU A 132 3.24 -23.82 -9.98
C GLU A 132 2.13 -24.78 -10.43
N ASP A 133 0.87 -24.32 -10.53
CA ASP A 133 -0.25 -25.15 -10.99
C ASP A 133 0.01 -25.67 -12.42
N ARG A 134 0.50 -24.82 -13.34
CA ARG A 134 0.87 -25.26 -14.71
C ARG A 134 1.99 -26.30 -14.73
N LEU A 135 2.96 -26.18 -13.83
CA LEU A 135 4.08 -27.12 -13.75
C LEU A 135 3.58 -28.49 -13.29
N VAL A 136 2.68 -28.53 -12.31
CA VAL A 136 2.02 -29.76 -11.85
C VAL A 136 1.17 -30.38 -12.97
N ASP A 137 0.43 -29.58 -13.73
CA ASP A 137 -0.35 -30.06 -14.87
C ASP A 137 0.56 -30.71 -15.94
N PHE A 138 1.72 -30.11 -16.24
CA PHE A 138 2.68 -30.69 -17.16
C PHE A 138 3.30 -31.99 -16.63
N GLU A 139 3.68 -32.03 -15.35
CA GLU A 139 4.18 -33.25 -14.71
C GLU A 139 3.15 -34.38 -14.80
N MET A 140 1.88 -34.13 -14.47
CA MET A 140 0.82 -35.14 -14.56
C MET A 140 0.56 -35.61 -16.00
N SER A 141 0.60 -34.68 -16.97
CA SER A 141 0.42 -35.03 -18.39
C SER A 141 1.58 -35.84 -18.99
N GLY A 142 2.81 -35.61 -18.52
CA GLY A 142 3.98 -36.39 -18.95
C GLY A 142 3.89 -37.87 -18.54
N TYR A 143 3.39 -38.14 -17.33
CA TYR A 143 3.20 -39.51 -16.85
C TYR A 143 2.10 -40.26 -17.62
N THR A 144 0.98 -39.61 -17.94
CA THR A 144 -0.11 -40.25 -18.68
C THR A 144 0.26 -40.56 -20.13
N MET A 145 1.10 -39.74 -20.76
CA MET A 145 1.57 -39.99 -22.13
C MET A 145 2.46 -41.24 -22.22
N THR A 146 3.27 -41.53 -21.20
CA THR A 146 4.13 -42.72 -21.16
C THR A 146 3.40 -44.01 -20.80
N ALA A 147 2.31 -43.93 -20.02
CA ALA A 147 1.55 -45.11 -19.60
C ALA A 147 0.69 -45.70 -20.73
N ASP A 148 0.19 -44.85 -21.64
CA ASP A 148 -0.66 -45.28 -22.76
C ASP A 148 0.14 -45.82 -23.96
N GLU A 149 1.46 -45.58 -24.01
CA GLU A 149 2.33 -46.08 -25.07
C GLU A 149 2.66 -47.58 -24.90
N THR A 150 2.62 -48.12 -23.68
CA THR A 150 2.93 -49.53 -23.39
C THR A 150 1.79 -50.53 -23.62
N THR A 151 0.55 -50.08 -23.84
CA THR A 151 -0.60 -50.99 -24.05
C THR A 151 -1.27 -50.84 -25.41
N ARG A 152 -0.73 -49.97 -26.28
CA ARG A 152 -1.19 -49.87 -27.66
C ARG A 152 -0.47 -50.92 -28.49
N GLU A 153 -1.03 -52.12 -28.56
CA GLU A 153 -0.64 -53.09 -29.57
C GLU A 153 -0.65 -52.41 -30.96
N PRO A 154 0.40 -52.61 -31.77
CA PRO A 154 0.41 -52.19 -33.16
C PRO A 154 -0.51 -53.12 -33.95
N SER A 155 -1.84 -52.96 -33.82
CA SER A 155 -2.78 -53.54 -34.76
C SER A 155 -2.74 -52.73 -36.06
N VAL A 156 -1.62 -52.88 -36.76
CA VAL A 156 -1.52 -52.71 -38.19
C VAL A 156 -2.37 -53.81 -38.82
N SER A 157 -3.56 -53.45 -39.24
CA SER A 157 -4.23 -54.06 -40.40
C SER A 157 -5.17 -52.97 -40.92
N ARG A 158 -4.72 -52.19 -41.92
CA ARG A 158 -4.80 -52.49 -43.37
C ARG A 158 -6.24 -52.27 -43.83
N GLU A 159 -6.38 -51.51 -44.93
CA GLU A 159 -7.62 -51.11 -45.61
C GLU A 159 -8.23 -49.81 -45.02
N VAL A 160 -8.45 -48.71 -45.73
CA VAL A 160 -8.66 -48.49 -47.16
C VAL A 160 -8.28 -47.04 -47.50
N THR A 161 -7.37 -46.92 -48.47
CA THR A 161 -7.33 -45.85 -49.46
C THR A 161 -8.66 -45.76 -50.20
N SER A 162 -9.53 -44.78 -49.93
CA SER A 162 -10.44 -44.24 -50.94
C SER A 162 -11.33 -43.12 -50.40
N ARG A 163 -11.10 -41.91 -50.90
CA ARG A 163 -12.00 -40.78 -51.20
C ARG A 163 -11.31 -39.49 -50.77
N THR A 164 -10.58 -38.83 -51.66
CA THR A 164 -11.10 -38.12 -52.85
C THR A 164 -12.14 -37.08 -52.42
N ASP A 165 -11.67 -35.83 -52.45
CA ASP A 165 -12.38 -34.61 -52.79
C ASP A 165 -13.78 -34.38 -52.22
N MET A 166 -13.94 -33.26 -51.51
CA MET A 166 -14.63 -32.08 -52.08
C MET A 166 -14.83 -31.01 -50.99
N LEU A 167 -14.16 -29.87 -51.19
CA LEU A 167 -14.66 -28.51 -50.98
C LEU A 167 -15.01 -28.03 -49.56
N SER A 168 -14.10 -27.25 -48.96
CA SER A 168 -14.41 -25.83 -48.66
C SER A 168 -13.16 -25.03 -48.25
N PRO A 169 -12.83 -23.94 -48.97
CA PRO A 169 -11.84 -22.96 -48.55
C PRO A 169 -12.54 -21.79 -47.86
N ARG A 170 -12.12 -21.45 -46.63
CA ARG A 170 -12.24 -20.07 -46.15
C ARG A 170 -11.07 -19.68 -45.26
N SER A 171 -10.02 -19.25 -45.96
CA SER A 171 -9.13 -18.14 -45.63
C SER A 171 -9.61 -17.26 -44.46
N ILE A 172 -8.90 -17.35 -43.33
CA ILE A 172 -8.69 -16.20 -42.44
C ILE A 172 -7.18 -16.04 -42.29
N SER A 173 -6.69 -15.07 -43.05
CA SER A 173 -5.33 -14.56 -43.08
C SER A 173 -4.85 -14.17 -41.67
N GLY A 174 -3.96 -14.98 -41.11
CA GLY A 174 -3.14 -14.62 -39.97
C GLY A 174 -1.93 -13.82 -40.45
N SER A 175 -1.81 -12.57 -40.00
CA SER A 175 -0.55 -11.83 -40.09
C SER A 175 0.39 -12.33 -38.99
N PRO A 176 1.63 -12.76 -39.31
CA PRO A 176 2.59 -13.22 -38.32
C PRO A 176 3.15 -12.03 -37.53
N ILE A 177 2.87 -12.02 -36.22
CA ILE A 177 3.47 -11.07 -35.27
C ILE A 177 4.97 -11.39 -35.17
N LYS A 178 5.78 -10.49 -35.72
CA LYS A 178 7.23 -10.50 -35.70
C LYS A 178 7.74 -10.35 -34.25
N PRO A 179 8.59 -11.25 -33.72
CA PRO A 179 9.18 -11.07 -32.40
C PRO A 179 10.12 -9.86 -32.42
N GLN A 180 9.78 -8.82 -31.65
CA GLN A 180 10.64 -7.67 -31.43
C GLN A 180 11.83 -8.07 -30.54
N ARG A 181 13.02 -7.85 -31.10
CA ARG A 181 14.34 -8.03 -30.50
C ARG A 181 14.49 -7.12 -29.26
N PRO A 182 15.05 -7.59 -28.14
CA PRO A 182 15.39 -6.73 -27.02
C PRO A 182 16.46 -5.71 -27.41
N ARG A 183 16.19 -4.45 -27.06
CA ARG A 183 17.00 -3.27 -27.32
C ARG A 183 18.24 -3.31 -26.43
N ASN A 184 19.43 -3.24 -27.04
CA ASN A 184 20.71 -3.03 -26.36
C ASN A 184 20.62 -1.83 -25.41
N VAL A 185 20.85 -2.08 -24.12
CA VAL A 185 21.06 -1.05 -23.10
C VAL A 185 22.58 -0.78 -23.03
N PRO A 186 23.06 0.45 -23.28
CA PRO A 186 24.47 0.78 -23.10
C PRO A 186 24.86 0.84 -21.61
N PRO A 187 26.13 0.57 -21.26
CA PRO A 187 26.61 0.61 -19.89
C PRO A 187 26.63 2.04 -19.32
N PRO A 188 26.46 2.21 -18.00
CA PRO A 188 26.56 3.51 -17.34
C PRO A 188 28.02 4.01 -17.34
N SER A 189 28.21 5.22 -17.86
CA SER A 189 29.44 6.00 -17.74
C SER A 189 29.71 6.35 -16.28
N SER A 190 30.83 5.84 -15.77
CA SER A 190 31.48 6.27 -14.53
C SER A 190 32.15 7.62 -14.73
N THR A 191 31.62 8.70 -14.13
CA THR A 191 32.34 9.98 -14.06
C THR A 191 31.96 10.78 -12.81
N GLY A 192 32.99 11.15 -12.03
CA GLY A 192 32.98 12.24 -11.04
C GLY A 192 32.48 11.80 -9.66
N ASP A 193 33.32 11.44 -8.70
CA ASP A 193 34.38 12.26 -8.07
C ASP A 193 33.92 13.69 -7.75
N GLY A 194 33.81 13.94 -6.45
CA GLY A 194 33.11 15.09 -5.89
C GLY A 194 33.15 15.02 -4.37
N THR A 195 34.36 15.05 -3.82
CA THR A 195 34.67 15.25 -2.40
C THR A 195 34.10 16.60 -1.92
N GLY A 196 32.81 16.61 -1.57
CA GLY A 196 32.09 17.73 -0.97
C GLY A 196 32.04 17.57 0.55
N ARG A 197 33.06 18.11 1.20
CA ARG A 197 33.20 18.28 2.67
C ARG A 197 31.90 18.84 3.29
N PRO A 198 31.31 18.22 4.33
CA PRO A 198 30.19 18.83 5.03
C PRO A 198 30.64 20.05 5.84
N PRO A 199 29.86 21.15 5.84
CA PRO A 199 30.15 22.33 6.64
C PRO A 199 30.00 22.05 8.14
N ARG A 200 30.98 22.54 8.89
CA ARG A 200 31.09 22.53 10.35
C ARG A 200 29.88 23.26 10.98
N PRO A 201 29.16 22.67 11.96
CA PRO A 201 28.12 23.40 12.68
C PRO A 201 28.75 24.47 13.60
N PRO A 202 28.21 25.71 13.63
CA PRO A 202 28.65 26.73 14.57
C PRO A 202 28.18 26.43 16.00
N ALA A 203 28.97 27.00 16.91
CA ALA A 203 28.95 26.83 18.36
C ALA A 203 27.57 26.96 19.02
N SER A 204 27.41 26.09 20.04
CA SER A 204 26.58 26.22 21.23
C SER A 204 26.05 27.63 21.55
N THR A 205 24.73 27.79 21.46
CA THR A 205 23.97 28.89 22.06
C THR A 205 23.45 28.43 23.44
N PRO A 206 23.51 29.28 24.48
CA PRO A 206 23.34 28.91 25.88
C PRO A 206 21.94 28.43 26.29
N SER A 207 21.93 27.57 27.30
CA SER A 207 20.75 27.05 28.01
C SER A 207 19.76 28.16 28.38
N PRO A 208 18.46 27.99 28.09
CA PRO A 208 17.43 28.84 28.67
C PRO A 208 17.26 28.51 30.16
N THR A 209 17.58 29.50 31.00
CA THR A 209 17.21 29.57 32.40
C THR A 209 15.70 29.37 32.54
N ILE A 210 15.32 28.27 33.19
CA ILE A 210 13.94 27.98 33.58
C ILE A 210 13.54 28.97 34.68
N PRO A 211 12.55 29.86 34.47
CA PRO A 211 11.95 30.57 35.59
C PRO A 211 11.11 29.58 36.43
N PRO A 212 11.19 29.64 37.76
CA PRO A 212 10.40 28.77 38.64
C PRO A 212 8.91 29.02 38.45
N ALA A 213 8.16 27.92 38.49
CA ALA A 213 6.73 27.84 38.35
C ALA A 213 6.01 28.83 39.28
N ALA A 214 5.27 29.76 38.70
CA ALA A 214 4.31 30.59 39.40
C ALA A 214 3.05 29.74 39.68
N GLU A 215 2.88 29.45 40.95
CA GLU A 215 1.82 28.72 41.64
C GLU A 215 0.52 29.57 41.77
N GLU A 216 0.11 30.29 40.72
CA GLU A 216 -0.82 31.43 40.89
C GLU A 216 -2.03 31.44 39.93
N ILE A 217 -2.66 30.29 39.67
CA ILE A 217 -3.95 30.22 38.91
C ILE A 217 -5.00 29.34 39.62
N GLU A 218 -4.94 29.16 40.94
CA GLU A 218 -5.98 28.44 41.69
C GLU A 218 -6.89 29.34 42.56
N LEU A 219 -6.79 30.67 42.43
CA LEU A 219 -7.60 31.62 43.23
C LEU A 219 -8.62 32.45 42.43
N ALA A 220 -8.68 32.32 41.10
CA ALA A 220 -9.64 33.08 40.27
C ALA A 220 -10.91 32.30 39.85
N SER A 221 -11.00 30.99 40.13
CA SER A 221 -12.15 30.16 39.71
C SER A 221 -13.29 30.08 40.75
N ALA A 222 -13.13 30.66 41.94
CA ALA A 222 -14.12 30.56 43.01
C ALA A 222 -15.13 31.74 43.08
N ALA A 223 -15.02 32.76 42.23
CA ALA A 223 -15.81 34.00 42.35
C ALA A 223 -16.94 34.19 41.32
N ALA A 224 -17.23 33.21 40.45
CA ALA A 224 -18.26 33.33 39.41
C ALA A 224 -19.51 32.46 39.65
N GLY A 225 -19.70 31.97 40.87
CA GLY A 225 -20.97 31.42 41.33
C GLY A 225 -21.77 32.48 42.05
N ASN A 226 -23.05 32.61 41.68
CA ASN A 226 -24.13 33.28 42.42
C ASN A 226 -24.49 34.72 41.97
N LYS A 227 -25.17 34.84 40.83
CA LYS A 227 -26.16 35.90 40.57
C LYS A 227 -26.98 35.56 39.32
N MET A 228 -28.12 34.88 39.50
CA MET A 228 -29.38 35.15 38.78
C MET A 228 -30.44 34.16 39.26
N ASP A 229 -30.91 34.36 40.49
CA ASP A 229 -32.14 33.72 40.95
C ASP A 229 -32.92 34.76 41.78
N LYS A 230 -33.67 35.61 41.07
CA LYS A 230 -34.82 36.34 41.62
C LYS A 230 -35.53 37.12 40.52
N LYS A 231 -36.87 37.01 40.59
CA LYS A 231 -37.90 37.98 40.17
C LYS A 231 -38.27 37.96 38.67
N ASP A 232 -39.54 37.91 38.27
CA ASP A 232 -40.81 38.26 38.92
C ASP A 232 -41.97 37.44 38.32
N ASN A 233 -43.02 37.30 39.15
CA ASN A 233 -44.46 37.13 38.90
C ASN A 233 -44.98 36.88 37.47
#